data_AF-A0A2H5ZL19-F1
#
_entry.id   AF-A0A2H5ZL19-F1
#
_cell.length_a   1.000
_cell.length_b   1.000
_cell.length_c   1.000
_cell.angle_alpha   90.00
_cell.angle_beta   90.00
_cell.angle_gamma   90.00
#
_symmetry.space_group_name_H-M   'P 1'
#
loop_
_entity.id
_entity.type
_entity.pdbx_description
1 polymer ?
#
loop_
_entity_poly.entity_id
_entity_poly.type
_entity_poly.pdbx_seq_one_letter_code
_entity_poly.pdbx_strand_id
1 'polypeptide(L)'
;MSKAILCGLFVSGALFLATTATQAQPAKDSFPQFCEEWMQKLAEREKRNRSLIDWREEQGEVRGTYVGYSNQHQCIYKETPDSTPLGKITYLEVRYEKRGSTREEAERNPPRALETTEVTEIFRYAKGKWQY
;
A
#
# COMPACT_ATOMS: atom_id res chain seq x y z
N MET A 1 44.45 67.53 -13.05
CA MET A 1 42.98 67.70 -13.06
C MET A 1 42.39 66.53 -13.84
N SER A 2 42.14 65.38 -13.19
CA SER A 2 40.83 64.91 -12.69
C SER A 2 39.75 64.71 -13.76
N LYS A 3 39.49 63.46 -14.17
CA LYS A 3 38.32 62.66 -13.74
C LYS A 3 38.23 61.32 -14.50
N ALA A 4 38.12 60.24 -13.74
CA ALA A 4 37.65 58.92 -14.18
C ALA A 4 36.11 58.89 -14.22
N ILE A 5 35.49 58.10 -15.11
CA ILE A 5 34.16 57.52 -14.89
C ILE A 5 34.13 56.09 -15.43
N LEU A 6 33.82 55.18 -14.51
CA LEU A 6 33.62 53.74 -14.62
C LEU A 6 32.13 53.43 -14.86
N CYS A 7 31.86 52.17 -15.20
CA CYS A 7 30.68 51.37 -14.85
C CYS A 7 29.39 51.44 -15.69
N GLY A 8 28.94 50.26 -16.11
CA GLY A 8 27.51 49.95 -16.23
C GLY A 8 27.12 48.75 -17.09
N LEU A 9 27.67 47.55 -16.86
CA LEU A 9 27.05 46.30 -17.31
C LEU A 9 26.09 45.82 -16.21
N PHE A 10 24.79 46.07 -16.37
CA PHE A 10 23.75 45.48 -15.53
C PHE A 10 23.43 44.08 -16.05
N VAL A 11 23.94 43.05 -15.38
CA VAL A 11 23.44 41.67 -15.53
C VAL A 11 22.39 41.46 -14.43
N SER A 12 21.12 41.62 -14.77
CA SER A 12 20.00 41.23 -13.90
C SER A 12 19.92 39.71 -13.83
N GLY A 13 20.55 39.12 -12.82
CA GLY A 13 20.34 37.73 -12.43
C GLY A 13 19.04 37.60 -11.64
N ALA A 14 17.99 37.10 -12.26
CA ALA A 14 16.78 36.68 -11.55
C ALA A 14 17.08 35.38 -10.79
N LEU A 15 17.20 35.47 -9.47
CA LEU A 15 17.24 34.31 -8.58
C LEU A 15 15.84 33.67 -8.56
N PHE A 16 15.67 32.55 -9.26
CA PHE A 16 14.49 31.71 -9.09
C PHE A 16 14.61 30.94 -7.77
N LEU A 17 13.93 31.44 -6.73
CA LEU A 17 13.68 30.65 -5.52
C LEU A 17 12.64 29.59 -5.85
N ALA A 18 13.10 28.36 -6.12
CA ALA A 18 12.22 27.21 -6.22
C ALA A 18 11.62 26.93 -4.83
N THR A 19 10.37 27.32 -4.63
CA THR A 19 9.59 26.91 -3.46
C THR A 19 9.28 25.43 -3.59
N THR A 20 9.91 24.59 -2.77
CA THR A 20 9.49 23.19 -2.62
C THR A 20 8.10 23.19 -2.00
N ALA A 21 7.06 22.95 -2.81
CA ALA A 21 5.70 22.78 -2.31
C ALA A 21 5.69 21.62 -1.30
N THR A 22 5.15 21.85 -0.11
CA THR A 22 5.01 20.80 0.91
C THR A 22 4.13 19.68 0.37
N GLN A 23 4.63 18.44 0.42
CA GLN A 23 3.87 17.25 -0.01
C GLN A 23 2.87 16.78 1.04
N ALA A 24 2.89 17.36 2.25
CA ALA A 24 2.08 16.93 3.39
C ALA A 24 0.58 17.01 3.12
N GLN A 25 0.07 18.15 2.64
CA GLN A 25 -1.37 18.32 2.44
C GLN A 25 -1.93 17.40 1.35
N PRO A 26 -1.36 17.33 0.13
CA PRO A 26 -1.81 16.37 -0.89
C PRO A 26 -1.69 14.90 -0.44
N ALA A 27 -0.65 14.56 0.34
CA ALA A 27 -0.52 13.22 0.89
C ALA A 27 -1.66 12.91 1.87
N LYS A 28 -1.89 13.79 2.85
CA LYS A 28 -2.95 13.62 3.85
C LYS A 28 -4.32 13.46 3.22
N ASP A 29 -4.64 14.30 2.23
CA ASP A 29 -5.95 14.29 1.56
C ASP A 29 -6.16 13.04 0.70
N SER A 30 -5.08 12.51 0.09
CA SER A 30 -5.16 11.31 -0.76
C SER A 30 -5.03 9.99 0.00
N PHE A 31 -4.63 10.00 1.28
CA PHE A 31 -4.37 8.78 2.04
C PHE A 31 -5.61 7.88 2.23
N PRO A 32 -6.82 8.40 2.55
CA PRO A 32 -8.00 7.55 2.69
C PRO A 32 -8.32 6.77 1.40
N GLN A 33 -8.23 7.43 0.24
CA GLN A 33 -8.43 6.76 -1.04
C GLN A 33 -7.36 5.68 -1.28
N PHE A 34 -6.10 6.00 -0.99
CA PHE A 34 -5.02 5.04 -1.11
C PHE A 34 -5.20 3.80 -0.22
N CYS A 35 -5.72 3.99 0.99
CA CYS A 35 -6.07 2.90 1.91
C CYS A 35 -7.10 1.95 1.28
N GLU A 36 -8.20 2.48 0.71
CA GLU A 36 -9.21 1.67 0.02
C GLU A 36 -8.65 0.95 -1.21
N GLU A 37 -7.84 1.64 -2.02
CA GLU A 37 -7.17 1.04 -3.18
C GLU A 37 -6.24 -0.10 -2.78
N TRP A 38 -5.55 0.03 -1.64
CA TRP A 38 -4.71 -1.04 -1.11
C TRP A 38 -5.54 -2.26 -0.69
N MET A 39 -6.62 -2.05 0.05
CA MET A 39 -7.52 -3.15 0.44
C MET A 39 -8.15 -3.83 -0.77
N GLN A 40 -8.48 -3.09 -1.83
CA GLN A 40 -8.96 -3.64 -3.09
C GLN A 40 -7.90 -4.53 -3.77
N LYS A 41 -6.62 -4.13 -3.76
CA LYS A 41 -5.53 -4.97 -4.28
C LYS A 41 -5.38 -6.27 -3.49
N LEU A 42 -5.56 -6.24 -2.17
CA LEU A 42 -5.58 -7.43 -1.34
C LEU A 42 -6.75 -8.36 -1.69
N ALA A 43 -7.95 -7.80 -1.91
CA ALA A 43 -9.11 -8.58 -2.36
C ALA A 43 -8.87 -9.24 -3.73
N GLU A 44 -8.24 -8.53 -4.68
CA GLU A 44 -7.83 -9.10 -5.97
C GLU A 44 -6.76 -10.18 -5.83
N ARG A 45 -5.79 -9.98 -4.93
CA ARG A 45 -4.78 -10.99 -4.60
C ARG A 45 -5.44 -12.25 -4.04
N GLU A 46 -6.41 -12.11 -3.13
CA GLU A 46 -7.15 -13.26 -2.60
C GLU A 46 -7.90 -14.02 -3.70
N LYS A 47 -8.56 -13.33 -4.64
CA LYS A 47 -9.21 -13.97 -5.79
C LYS A 47 -8.22 -14.82 -6.59
N ARG A 48 -7.00 -14.30 -6.83
CA ARG A 48 -5.93 -15.07 -7.48
C ARG A 48 -5.45 -16.24 -6.62
N ASN A 49 -5.25 -16.04 -5.32
CA ASN A 49 -4.82 -17.10 -4.40
C ASN A 49 -5.83 -18.27 -4.38
N ARG A 50 -7.13 -17.99 -4.44
CA ARG A 50 -8.18 -19.01 -4.55
C ARG A 50 -8.09 -19.82 -5.85
N SER A 51 -7.65 -19.22 -6.95
CA SER A 51 -7.41 -19.95 -8.22
C SER A 51 -6.14 -20.80 -8.21
N LEU A 52 -5.27 -20.59 -7.23
CA LEU A 52 -3.97 -21.25 -7.07
C LEU A 52 -3.89 -22.13 -5.83
N ILE A 53 -5.04 -22.57 -5.29
CA ILE A 53 -5.09 -23.46 -4.12
C ILE A 53 -4.26 -24.73 -4.41
N ASP A 54 -3.32 -25.03 -3.50
CA ASP A 54 -2.62 -26.32 -3.44
C ASP A 54 -3.59 -27.35 -2.84
N TRP A 55 -4.06 -28.27 -3.68
CA TRP A 55 -4.99 -29.33 -3.28
C TRP A 55 -4.23 -30.61 -2.94
N ARG A 56 -4.57 -31.20 -1.80
CA ARG A 56 -4.01 -32.45 -1.30
C ARG A 56 -5.13 -33.41 -0.97
N GLU A 57 -4.89 -34.69 -1.22
CA GLU A 57 -5.78 -35.78 -0.83
C GLU A 57 -5.10 -36.61 0.23
N GLU A 58 -5.72 -36.71 1.40
CA GLU A 58 -5.17 -37.44 2.54
C GLU A 58 -6.31 -38.20 3.23
N GLN A 59 -6.15 -39.52 3.40
CA GLN A 59 -7.12 -40.37 4.11
C GLN A 59 -8.56 -40.31 3.56
N GLY A 60 -8.71 -40.13 2.24
CA GLY A 60 -10.01 -40.04 1.57
C GLY A 60 -10.70 -38.68 1.71
N GLU A 61 -9.99 -37.65 2.17
CA GLU A 61 -10.46 -36.27 2.24
C GLU A 61 -9.60 -35.37 1.34
N VAL A 62 -10.25 -34.50 0.56
CA VAL A 62 -9.59 -33.45 -0.22
C VAL A 62 -9.50 -32.18 0.61
N ARG A 63 -8.30 -31.61 0.70
CA ARG A 63 -7.98 -30.39 1.44
C ARG A 63 -7.27 -29.40 0.54
N GLY A 64 -7.63 -28.13 0.63
CA GLY A 64 -6.96 -27.05 -0.08
C GLY A 64 -6.69 -25.88 0.84
N THR A 65 -5.53 -25.26 0.71
CA THR A 65 -5.18 -24.07 1.50
C THR A 65 -4.86 -22.87 0.62
N TYR A 66 -5.19 -21.69 1.12
CA TYR A 66 -4.81 -20.43 0.48
C TYR A 66 -4.73 -19.30 1.51
N VAL A 67 -4.09 -18.21 1.11
CA VAL A 67 -4.03 -16.97 1.88
C VAL A 67 -5.13 -16.02 1.40
N GLY A 68 -5.93 -15.49 2.32
CA GLY A 68 -6.87 -14.41 2.08
C GLY A 68 -6.69 -13.27 3.08
N TYR A 69 -7.58 -12.29 3.03
CA TYR A 69 -7.45 -11.05 3.80
C TYR A 69 -8.79 -10.67 4.43
N SER A 70 -8.76 -10.25 5.69
CA SER A 70 -9.94 -9.70 6.36
C SER A 70 -10.24 -8.29 5.85
N ASN A 71 -11.53 -7.91 5.88
CA ASN A 71 -11.94 -6.51 5.71
C ASN A 71 -11.60 -5.65 6.94
N GLN A 72 -11.22 -6.25 8.07
CA GLN A 72 -10.76 -5.52 9.24
C GLN A 72 -9.35 -4.95 8.99
N HIS A 73 -9.24 -3.62 9.05
CA HIS A 73 -8.00 -2.89 8.84
C HIS A 73 -7.98 -1.55 9.59
N GLN A 74 -6.79 -0.97 9.73
CA GLN A 74 -6.54 0.35 10.28
C GLN A 74 -5.62 1.13 9.36
N CYS A 75 -5.97 2.38 9.07
CA CYS A 75 -5.17 3.29 8.27
C CYS A 75 -4.78 4.52 9.09
N ILE A 76 -3.47 4.76 9.24
CA ILE A 76 -2.91 5.87 10.00
C ILE A 76 -1.98 6.69 9.11
N TYR A 77 -2.31 7.96 8.93
CA TYR A 77 -1.40 8.96 8.36
C TYR A 77 -0.49 9.53 9.45
N LYS A 78 0.80 9.68 9.14
CA LYS A 78 1.79 10.32 10.01
C LYS A 78 2.70 11.21 9.18
N GLU A 79 3.19 12.29 9.79
CA GLU A 79 4.32 13.06 9.28
C GLU A 79 5.52 12.80 10.19
N THR A 80 6.67 12.56 9.58
CA THR A 80 7.94 12.49 10.31
C THR A 80 8.43 13.90 10.70
N PRO A 81 9.43 14.02 11.58
CA PRO A 81 9.99 15.32 11.94
C PRO A 81 10.56 16.13 10.76
N ASP A 82 10.99 15.46 9.69
CA ASP A 82 11.42 16.05 8.41
C ASP A 82 10.27 16.31 7.43
N SER A 83 9.01 16.25 7.89
CA SER A 83 7.79 16.46 7.10
C SER A 83 7.61 15.46 5.95
N THR A 84 8.21 14.27 6.04
CA THR A 84 7.96 13.18 5.10
C THR A 84 6.61 12.52 5.45
N PRO A 85 5.63 12.49 4.52
CA PRO A 85 4.34 11.86 4.78
C PRO A 85 4.45 10.34 4.70
N LEU A 86 3.97 9.68 5.75
CA LEU A 86 3.92 8.23 5.90
C LEU A 86 2.48 7.76 6.09
N GLY A 87 2.13 6.67 5.41
CA GLY A 87 0.87 5.97 5.54
C GLY A 87 1.14 4.60 6.13
N LYS A 88 0.56 4.29 7.29
CA LYS A 88 0.61 2.98 7.90
C LYS A 88 -0.73 2.29 7.69
N ILE A 89 -0.73 1.13 7.04
CA ILE A 89 -1.90 0.27 6.91
C ILE A 89 -1.64 -1.02 7.67
N THR A 90 -2.52 -1.34 8.62
CA THR A 90 -2.50 -2.59 9.36
C THR A 90 -3.74 -3.40 9.00
N TYR A 91 -3.58 -4.65 8.59
CA TYR A 91 -4.67 -5.54 8.18
C TYR A 91 -4.39 -6.98 8.62
N LEU A 92 -5.38 -7.86 8.48
CA LEU A 92 -5.24 -9.27 8.84
C LEU A 92 -5.09 -10.14 7.59
N GLU A 93 -3.98 -10.85 7.49
CA GLU A 93 -3.78 -11.97 6.56
C GLU A 93 -4.27 -13.25 7.23
N VAL A 94 -5.06 -14.06 6.51
CA VAL A 94 -5.70 -15.27 7.05
C VAL A 94 -5.36 -16.45 6.17
N ARG A 95 -4.79 -17.50 6.78
CA ARG A 95 -4.63 -18.80 6.11
C ARG A 95 -5.93 -19.58 6.21
N TYR A 96 -6.56 -19.80 5.07
CA TYR A 96 -7.81 -20.54 4.95
C TYR A 96 -7.59 -21.98 4.52
N GLU A 97 -8.53 -22.82 4.90
CA GLU A 97 -8.63 -24.20 4.44
C GLU A 97 -10.03 -24.51 3.92
N LYS A 98 -10.09 -25.27 2.83
CA LYS A 98 -11.31 -25.84 2.25
C LYS A 98 -11.21 -27.35 2.25
N ARG A 99 -12.32 -28.03 2.54
CA ARG A 99 -12.38 -29.49 2.73
C ARG A 99 -13.60 -30.08 2.04
N GLY A 100 -13.50 -31.31 1.56
CA GLY A 100 -14.61 -32.06 0.96
C GLY A 100 -14.20 -33.50 0.63
N SER A 101 -15.17 -34.34 0.26
CA SER A 101 -14.90 -35.71 -0.19
C SER A 101 -14.35 -35.75 -1.63
N THR A 102 -14.65 -34.73 -2.44
CA THR A 102 -14.01 -34.47 -3.73
C THR A 102 -13.49 -33.04 -3.80
N ARG A 103 -12.67 -32.75 -4.81
CA ARG A 103 -12.19 -31.39 -5.07
C ARG A 103 -13.33 -30.42 -5.36
N GLU A 104 -14.31 -30.82 -6.17
CA GLU A 104 -15.45 -29.97 -6.53
C GLU A 104 -16.31 -29.65 -5.31
N GLU A 105 -16.48 -30.62 -4.41
CA GLU A 105 -17.16 -30.38 -3.13
C GLU A 105 -16.35 -29.43 -2.25
N ALA A 106 -15.05 -29.69 -2.10
CA ALA A 106 -14.16 -28.84 -1.32
C ALA A 106 -14.15 -27.40 -1.84
N GLU A 107 -14.16 -27.19 -3.16
CA GLU A 107 -14.25 -25.88 -3.82
C GLU A 107 -15.54 -25.12 -3.50
N ARG A 108 -16.66 -25.81 -3.26
CA ARG A 108 -17.94 -25.17 -2.92
C ARG A 108 -18.10 -24.90 -1.42
N ASN A 109 -17.45 -25.70 -0.58
CA ASN A 109 -17.56 -25.57 0.86
C ASN A 109 -16.98 -24.23 1.38
N PRO A 110 -17.56 -23.66 2.46
CA PRO A 110 -17.04 -22.43 3.04
C PRO A 110 -15.61 -22.65 3.57
N PRO A 111 -14.71 -21.68 3.41
CA PRO A 111 -13.37 -21.78 3.98
C PRO A 111 -13.41 -21.66 5.50
N ARG A 112 -12.52 -22.39 6.18
CA ARG A 112 -12.24 -22.27 7.61
C ARG A 112 -10.92 -21.52 7.81
N ALA A 113 -10.88 -20.54 8.71
CA ALA A 113 -9.64 -19.90 9.12
C ALA A 113 -8.80 -20.86 9.97
N LEU A 114 -7.55 -21.07 9.59
CA LEU A 114 -6.58 -21.87 10.35
C LEU A 114 -5.65 -20.99 11.18
N GLU A 115 -5.29 -19.82 10.64
CA GLU A 115 -4.31 -18.92 11.23
C GLU A 115 -4.58 -17.50 10.76
N THR A 116 -4.37 -16.54 11.66
CA THR A 116 -4.51 -15.11 11.37
C THR A 116 -3.23 -14.39 11.79
N THR A 117 -2.70 -13.58 10.90
CA THR A 117 -1.49 -12.78 11.12
C THR A 117 -1.82 -11.31 10.90
N GLU A 118 -1.47 -10.46 11.87
CA GLU A 118 -1.53 -9.02 11.69
C GLU A 118 -0.33 -8.56 10.85
N VAL A 119 -0.60 -7.90 9.73
CA VAL A 119 0.40 -7.34 8.82
C VAL A 119 0.34 -5.83 8.92
N THR A 120 1.50 -5.19 9.06
CA THR A 120 1.64 -3.73 8.98
C THR A 120 2.53 -3.36 7.81
N GLU A 121 2.00 -2.57 6.88
CA GLU A 121 2.74 -1.98 5.78
C GLU A 121 2.89 -0.46 5.96
N ILE A 122 4.07 0.05 5.60
CA ILE A 122 4.40 1.47 5.70
C ILE A 122 4.70 1.99 4.30
N PHE A 123 3.90 2.94 3.85
CA PHE A 123 3.98 3.59 2.56
C PHE A 123 4.51 5.01 2.74
N ARG A 124 5.37 5.44 1.83
CA ARG A 124 5.81 6.84 1.75
C ARG A 124 5.07 7.57 0.66
N TYR A 125 4.76 8.85 0.86
CA TYR A 125 4.32 9.70 -0.23
C TYR A 125 5.53 10.36 -0.90
N ALA A 126 5.66 10.18 -2.21
CA ALA A 126 6.74 10.79 -2.97
C ALA A 126 6.30 11.01 -4.42
N LYS A 127 6.85 12.04 -5.07
CA LYS A 127 6.57 12.31 -6.50
C LYS A 127 5.06 12.40 -6.81
N GLY A 128 4.29 12.98 -5.88
CA GLY A 128 2.85 13.18 -6.03
C GLY A 128 1.98 11.93 -5.86
N LYS A 129 2.50 10.83 -5.30
CA LYS A 129 1.71 9.61 -5.03
C LYS A 129 2.27 8.75 -3.89
N TRP A 130 1.41 7.93 -3.31
CA TRP A 130 1.79 6.86 -2.39
C TRP A 130 2.59 5.78 -3.11
N GLN A 131 3.71 5.35 -2.51
CA GLN A 131 4.64 4.38 -3.08
C GLN A 131 4.41 3.00 -2.50
N TYR A 132 4.14 2.00 -3.35
CA TYR A 132 3.97 0.58 -3.05
C TYR A 132 4.57 -0.28 -4.15
#